data_AF-A0A371KNT0-F1
#
_entry.id   AF-A0A371KNT0-F1
#
_cell.length_a   1.000
_cell.length_b   1.000
_cell.length_c   1.000
_cell.angle_alpha   90.00
_cell.angle_beta   90.00
_cell.angle_gamma   90.00
#
_symmetry.space_group_name_H-M   'P 1'
#
loop_
_entity.id
_entity.type
_entity.pdbx_description
1 polymer ?
#
loop_
_entity_poly.entity_id
_entity_poly.type
_entity_poly.pdbx_seq_one_letter_code
_entity_poly.pdbx_strand_id
1 'polypeptide(L)'
;MLAMRRIADIHREHTKDEIRQGIRELKDERQAIQEQYDATTVDELTLELESGADGWADLTRWQQIEQNLEIAQAALTLYDFDPDDSRSAAARLSDRENTIRSRGALQDDESQSTA
;
A
#
# COMPACT_ATOMS: atom_id res chain seq x y z
N MET A 1 19.74 2.61 -5.50
CA MET A 1 18.47 3.26 -5.91
C MET A 1 17.41 2.96 -4.87
N LEU A 2 16.72 3.98 -4.34
CA LEU A 2 15.64 3.80 -3.37
C LEU A 2 14.45 3.02 -3.95
N ALA A 3 14.16 3.21 -5.25
CA ALA A 3 13.07 2.53 -5.96
C ALA A 3 13.22 1.00 -5.99
N MET A 4 14.39 0.47 -6.39
CA MET A 4 14.62 -0.98 -6.41
C MET A 4 14.51 -1.63 -5.03
N ARG A 5 14.98 -0.94 -3.98
CA ARG A 5 14.81 -1.41 -2.60
C ARG A 5 13.32 -1.47 -2.23
N ARG A 6 12.56 -0.42 -2.55
CA ARG A 6 11.14 -0.34 -2.25
C ARG A 6 10.31 -1.38 -3.02
N ILE A 7 10.68 -1.69 -4.27
CA ILE A 7 10.08 -2.77 -5.05
C ILE A 7 10.33 -4.12 -4.36
N ALA A 8 11.56 -4.40 -3.94
CA ALA A 8 11.91 -5.64 -3.25
C ALA A 8 11.21 -5.76 -1.88
N ASP A 9 11.11 -4.66 -1.12
CA ASP A 9 10.39 -4.61 0.15
C ASP A 9 8.90 -4.92 -0.06
N ILE A 10 8.26 -4.30 -1.06
CA ILE A 10 6.86 -4.59 -1.40
C ILE A 10 6.66 -6.06 -1.78
N HIS A 11 7.54 -6.61 -2.61
CA HIS A 11 7.47 -8.03 -3.01
C HIS A 11 7.58 -8.99 -1.82
N ARG A 12 8.45 -8.67 -0.87
CA ARG A 12 8.70 -9.49 0.31
C ARG A 12 7.57 -9.41 1.34
N GLU A 13 6.96 -8.24 1.48
CA GLU A 13 6.03 -7.93 2.57
C GLU A 13 4.56 -8.01 2.18
N HIS A 14 4.24 -7.89 0.89
CA HIS A 14 2.87 -7.91 0.39
C HIS A 14 2.63 -9.07 -0.56
N THR A 15 1.43 -9.62 -0.49
CA THR A 15 0.91 -10.60 -1.45
C THR A 15 0.54 -9.94 -2.78
N LYS A 16 0.39 -10.75 -3.83
CA LYS A 16 -0.10 -10.29 -5.14
C LYS A 16 -1.40 -9.50 -5.04
N ASP A 17 -2.32 -9.99 -4.21
CA ASP A 17 -3.67 -9.45 -4.12
C ASP A 17 -3.69 -8.15 -3.31
N GLU A 18 -2.85 -8.03 -2.29
CA GLU A 18 -2.60 -6.76 -1.59
C GLU A 18 -1.96 -5.72 -2.50
N ILE A 19 -0.97 -6.11 -3.32
CA ILE A 19 -0.36 -5.20 -4.30
C ILE A 19 -1.40 -4.72 -5.32
N ARG A 20 -2.23 -5.64 -5.83
CA ARG A 20 -3.34 -5.28 -6.73
C ARG A 20 -4.37 -4.37 -6.07
N GLN A 21 -4.67 -4.60 -4.79
CA GLN A 21 -5.58 -3.77 -4.02
C GLN A 21 -5.00 -2.35 -3.84
N GLY A 22 -3.74 -2.24 -3.44
CA GLY A 22 -3.06 -0.95 -3.32
C GLY A 22 -2.99 -0.19 -4.66
N ILE A 23 -2.76 -0.88 -5.78
CA ILE A 23 -2.82 -0.25 -7.11
C ILE A 23 -4.22 0.31 -7.41
N ARG A 24 -5.29 -0.40 -7.04
CA ARG A 24 -6.67 0.10 -7.22
C ARG A 24 -6.92 1.33 -6.37
N GLU A 25 -6.59 1.26 -5.08
CA GLU A 25 -6.76 2.38 -4.14
C GLU A 25 -6.01 3.63 -4.58
N LEU A 26 -4.77 3.48 -5.06
CA LEU A 26 -3.99 4.59 -5.60
C LEU A 26 -4.62 5.20 -6.86
N LYS A 27 -5.22 4.38 -7.74
CA LYS A 27 -5.93 4.87 -8.92
C LYS A 27 -7.21 5.61 -8.54
N ASP A 28 -7.97 5.09 -7.59
CA ASP A 28 -9.18 5.72 -7.09
C ASP A 28 -8.87 7.07 -6.41
N GLU A 29 -7.79 7.12 -5.62
CA GLU A 29 -7.32 8.37 -5.00
C GLU A 29 -6.87 9.40 -6.03
N ARG A 30 -6.13 8.98 -7.06
CA ARG A 30 -5.78 9.87 -8.18
C ARG A 30 -7.04 10.39 -8.86
N GLN A 31 -7.99 9.50 -9.15
CA GLN A 31 -9.23 9.88 -9.81
C GLN A 31 -10.01 10.92 -8.99
N ALA A 32 -10.02 10.80 -7.66
CA ALA A 32 -10.65 11.80 -6.80
C ALA A 32 -10.01 13.19 -6.96
N ILE A 33 -8.67 13.27 -7.04
CA ILE A 33 -7.95 14.53 -7.30
C ILE A 33 -8.27 15.05 -8.71
N GLN A 34 -8.31 14.16 -9.71
CA GLN A 34 -8.66 14.53 -11.09
C GLN A 34 -10.07 15.14 -11.18
N GLU A 35 -11.04 14.53 -10.50
CA GLU A 35 -12.43 15.01 -10.46
C GLU A 35 -12.57 16.33 -9.66
N GLN A 36 -11.79 16.50 -8.59
CA GLN A 36 -11.81 17.72 -7.77
C GLN A 36 -11.34 18.96 -8.52
N TYR A 37 -10.35 18.79 -9.41
CA TYR A 37 -9.70 19.90 -10.11
C TYR A 37 -9.99 19.95 -11.62
N ASP A 38 -10.80 19.02 -12.14
CA ASP A 38 -11.02 18.82 -13.58
C ASP A 38 -9.70 18.73 -14.39
N ALA A 39 -8.68 18.17 -13.74
CA ALA A 39 -7.33 18.06 -14.28
C ALA A 39 -7.04 16.59 -14.60
N THR A 40 -6.48 16.32 -15.78
CA THR A 40 -6.12 14.96 -16.20
C THR A 40 -4.63 14.68 -15.98
N THR A 41 -3.82 15.72 -15.86
CA THR A 41 -2.37 15.63 -15.61
C THR A 41 -1.91 16.50 -14.44
N VAL A 42 -0.74 16.17 -13.90
CA VAL A 42 -0.06 16.97 -12.86
C VAL A 42 0.26 18.38 -13.36
N ASP A 43 0.61 18.53 -14.65
CA ASP A 43 0.90 19.83 -15.25
C ASP A 43 -0.36 20.69 -15.36
N GLU A 44 -1.49 20.10 -15.76
CA GLU A 44 -2.80 20.79 -15.76
C GLU A 44 -3.21 21.22 -14.37
N LEU A 45 -3.06 20.35 -13.36
CA LEU A 45 -3.32 20.72 -11.97
C LEU A 45 -2.40 21.86 -11.53
N THR A 46 -1.12 21.85 -11.92
CA THR A 46 -0.19 22.94 -11.58
C THR A 46 -0.67 24.28 -12.14
N LEU A 47 -1.16 24.30 -13.38
CA LEU A 47 -1.72 25.51 -14.01
C LEU A 47 -2.97 26.02 -13.28
N GLU A 48 -3.86 25.12 -12.85
CA GLU A 48 -5.08 25.50 -12.11
C GLU A 48 -4.76 26.09 -10.72
N LEU A 49 -3.73 25.53 -10.06
CA LEU A 49 -3.32 25.90 -8.70
C LEU A 49 -2.50 27.19 -8.62
N GLU A 50 -1.99 27.73 -9.73
CA GLU A 50 -1.34 29.06 -9.74
C GLU A 50 -2.27 30.18 -9.21
N SER A 51 -3.58 29.91 -9.06
CA SER A 51 -4.59 30.83 -8.55
C SER A 51 -4.84 30.78 -7.03
N GLY A 52 -4.38 29.76 -6.28
CA GLY A 52 -4.72 29.60 -4.85
C GLY A 52 -3.86 28.62 -4.06
N ALA A 53 -3.57 28.94 -2.79
CA ALA A 53 -2.64 28.19 -1.95
C ALA A 53 -3.12 26.78 -1.52
N ASP A 54 -4.41 26.49 -1.60
CA ASP A 54 -5.02 25.34 -0.94
C ASP A 54 -4.85 23.99 -1.66
N GLY A 55 -4.36 23.94 -2.91
CA GLY A 55 -4.21 22.67 -3.64
C GLY A 55 -2.77 22.18 -3.88
N TRP A 56 -1.75 22.90 -3.40
CA TRP A 56 -0.35 22.43 -3.47
C TRP A 56 -0.12 21.09 -2.73
N ALA A 57 -0.93 20.83 -1.69
CA ALA A 57 -0.94 19.54 -1.00
C ALA A 57 -1.42 18.41 -1.92
N ASP A 58 -2.50 18.64 -2.67
CA ASP A 58 -3.06 17.67 -3.62
C ASP A 58 -2.14 17.44 -4.82
N LEU A 59 -1.43 18.48 -5.29
CA LEU A 59 -0.38 18.33 -6.29
C LEU A 59 0.74 17.40 -5.81
N THR A 60 1.25 17.65 -4.59
CA THR A 60 2.28 16.81 -3.98
C THR A 60 1.77 15.39 -3.77
N ARG A 61 0.50 15.25 -3.39
CA ARG A 61 -0.15 13.95 -3.19
C ARG A 61 -0.24 13.17 -4.48
N TRP A 62 -0.68 13.79 -5.57
CA TRP A 62 -0.73 13.16 -6.89
C TRP A 62 0.67 12.71 -7.34
N GLN A 63 1.70 13.54 -7.20
CA GLN A 63 3.07 13.12 -7.54
C GLN A 63 3.53 11.90 -6.74
N GLN A 64 3.14 11.78 -5.47
CA GLN A 64 3.43 10.59 -4.67
C GLN A 64 2.63 9.37 -5.14
N ILE A 65 1.37 9.55 -5.53
CA ILE A 65 0.53 8.49 -6.08
C ILE A 65 1.15 7.91 -7.35
N GLU A 66 1.60 8.73 -8.29
CA GLU A 66 2.25 8.27 -9.54
C GLU A 66 3.53 7.46 -9.23
N GLN A 67 4.38 7.95 -8.32
CA GLN A 67 5.58 7.22 -7.90
C GLN A 67 5.23 5.88 -7.22
N ASN A 68 4.21 5.87 -6.36
CA ASN A 68 3.79 4.64 -5.69
C ASN A 68 3.17 3.64 -6.69
N LEU A 69 2.43 4.12 -7.70
CA LEU A 69 1.88 3.30 -8.77
C LEU A 69 3.00 2.65 -9.59
N GLU A 70 4.03 3.40 -9.97
CA GLU A 70 5.18 2.86 -10.70
C GLU A 70 5.85 1.72 -9.91
N ILE A 71 6.14 1.96 -8.62
CA ILE A 71 6.80 0.99 -7.75
C ILE A 71 5.90 -0.25 -7.56
N ALA A 72 4.61 -0.07 -7.29
CA ALA A 72 3.68 -1.18 -7.07
C ALA A 72 3.47 -2.02 -8.34
N GLN A 73 3.40 -1.39 -9.52
CA GLN A 73 3.31 -2.09 -10.81
C GLN A 73 4.60 -2.85 -11.14
N ALA A 74 5.77 -2.28 -10.83
CA ALA A 74 7.04 -2.96 -10.97
C ALA A 74 7.12 -4.18 -10.03
N ALA A 75 6.66 -4.04 -8.78
CA ALA A 75 6.59 -5.15 -7.83
C ALA A 75 5.62 -6.26 -8.30
N LEU A 76 4.46 -5.89 -8.85
CA LEU A 76 3.53 -6.86 -9.44
C LEU A 76 4.14 -7.59 -10.65
N THR A 77 4.87 -6.87 -11.51
CA THR A 77 5.56 -7.45 -12.66
C THR A 77 6.64 -8.44 -12.22
N LEU A 78 7.35 -8.14 -11.14
CA LEU A 78 8.31 -9.07 -10.54
C LEU A 78 7.61 -10.33 -10.00
N TYR A 79 6.43 -10.18 -9.40
CA TYR A 79 5.61 -11.31 -8.93
C TYR A 79 5.20 -12.27 -10.06
N ASP A 80 4.94 -11.72 -11.26
CA ASP A 80 4.66 -12.53 -12.45
C ASP A 80 5.89 -13.30 -12.96
N PHE A 81 7.10 -12.84 -12.62
CA PHE A 81 8.36 -13.45 -13.01
C PHE A 81 8.90 -14.47 -11.99
N ASP A 82 8.69 -14.25 -10.69
CA ASP A 82 9.12 -15.15 -9.59
C ASP A 82 7.97 -15.52 -8.62
N PRO A 83 7.14 -16.51 -8.98
CA PRO A 83 5.98 -16.92 -8.19
C PRO A 83 6.32 -17.77 -6.94
N ASP A 84 7.60 -18.11 -6.68
CA ASP A 84 7.98 -18.91 -5.52
C ASP A 84 8.25 -18.04 -4.28
N ASP A 85 8.97 -16.93 -4.41
CA ASP A 85 9.17 -16.00 -3.28
C ASP A 85 7.85 -15.32 -2.87
N SER A 86 6.95 -15.18 -3.85
CA SER A 86 5.53 -14.84 -3.73
C SER A 86 4.74 -15.72 -2.74
N ARG A 87 4.90 -17.06 -2.78
CA ARG A 87 4.29 -17.98 -1.80
C ARG A 87 4.89 -17.79 -0.41
N SER A 88 6.17 -17.44 -0.37
CA SER A 88 6.89 -17.19 0.87
C SER A 88 6.39 -15.92 1.59
N ALA A 89 6.03 -14.86 0.86
CA ALA A 89 5.39 -13.67 1.44
C ALA A 89 4.04 -14.01 2.11
N ALA A 90 3.18 -14.76 1.43
CA ALA A 90 1.89 -15.20 1.97
C ALA A 90 2.03 -16.07 3.23
N ALA A 91 3.01 -16.98 3.26
CA ALA A 91 3.30 -17.80 4.45
C ALA A 91 3.74 -16.93 5.64
N ARG A 92 4.65 -15.97 5.42
CA ARG A 92 5.12 -15.05 6.48
C ARG A 92 4.00 -14.18 7.06
N LEU A 93 3.07 -13.73 6.22
CA LEU A 93 1.91 -12.95 6.67
C LEU A 93 0.94 -13.81 7.51
N SER A 94 0.71 -15.06 7.10
CA SER A 94 -0.12 -16.01 7.85
C SER A 94 0.48 -16.30 9.24
N ASP A 95 1.80 -16.52 9.31
CA ASP A 95 2.52 -16.71 10.58
C ASP A 95 2.44 -15.46 11.46
N ARG A 96 2.64 -14.27 10.88
CA ARG A 96 2.51 -13.00 11.60
C ARG A 96 1.10 -12.83 12.18
N GLU A 97 0.06 -13.08 11.39
CA GLU A 97 -1.33 -13.00 11.85
C GLU A 97 -1.61 -13.99 12.99
N ASN A 98 -1.09 -15.22 12.90
CA ASN A 98 -1.24 -16.24 13.93
C ASN A 98 -0.51 -15.85 15.23
N THR A 99 0.70 -15.27 15.16
CA THR A 99 1.42 -14.79 16.35
C THR A 99 0.74 -13.61 17.03
N ILE A 100 0.09 -12.72 16.28
CA ILE A 100 -0.68 -11.60 16.83
C ILE A 100 -1.94 -12.13 17.54
N ARG A 101 -2.65 -13.10 16.94
CA ARG A 101 -3.82 -13.75 17.56
C ARG A 101 -3.44 -14.56 18.82
N SER A 102 -2.31 -15.26 18.78
CA SER A 102 -1.84 -16.08 19.91
C SER A 102 -1.38 -15.26 21.11
N ARG A 103 -0.95 -14.00 20.92
CA ARG A 103 -0.52 -13.11 22.01
C ARG A 103 -1.70 -12.45 22.74
N GLY A 104 -2.92 -12.54 22.21
CA GLY A 104 -4.15 -11.98 22.81
C GLY A 104 -4.95 -12.96 23.67
N ALA A 105 -4.53 -14.23 23.78
CA ALA A 105 -5.27 -15.28 24.49
C ALA A 105 -4.68 -15.65 25.88
N LEU A 106 -4.21 -14.65 26.63
CA LEU A 106 -4.08 -14.77 28.09
C LEU A 106 -5.44 -14.40 28.68
N GLN A 107 -6.36 -15.36 28.72
CA GLN A 107 -7.59 -15.26 29.51
C GLN A 107 -7.50 -16.30 30.64
N ASP A 108 -6.97 -15.82 31.76
CA ASP A 108 -7.43 -16.04 33.13
C ASP A 108 -8.08 -17.40 33.41
N ASP A 109 -7.26 -18.41 33.70
CA ASP A 109 -7.73 -19.58 34.46
C ASP A 109 -7.50 -19.34 35.96
N GLU A 110 -8.31 -18.44 36.52
CA GLU A 110 -8.47 -18.31 37.98
C GLU A 110 -9.49 -19.35 38.46
N SER A 111 -9.04 -20.60 38.59
CA SER A 111 -9.82 -21.65 39.24
C SER A 111 -8.95 -22.41 40.23
N GLN A 112 -8.94 -21.97 41.49
CA GLN A 112 -9.23 -22.85 42.64
C GLN A 112 -9.21 -22.06 43.96
N SER A 113 -10.40 -21.77 44.47
CA SER A 113 -10.64 -21.49 45.89
C SER A 113 -11.78 -22.36 46.39
N THR A 114 -11.60 -22.87 47.61
CA THR A 114 -12.53 -23.53 48.53
C THR A 114 -12.77 -25.04 48.38
N ALA A 115 -12.13 -25.81 49.27
CA ALA A 115 -12.80 -26.53 50.36
C ALA A 115 -11.82 -26.79 51.51
#